data_AF-A0A0S8AUZ7-F1
#
_entry.id   AF-A0A0S8AUZ7-F1
#
_cell.length_a   1.000
_cell.length_b   1.000
_cell.length_c   1.000
_cell.angle_alpha   90.00
_cell.angle_beta   90.00
_cell.angle_gamma   90.00
#
_symmetry.space_group_name_H-M   'P 1'
#
loop_
_entity.id
_entity.type
_entity.pdbx_description
1 polymer ?
#
loop_
_entity_poly.entity_id
_entity_poly.type
_entity_poly.pdbx_seq_one_letter_code
_entity_poly.pdbx_strand_id
1 'polypeptide(L)'
;MQDRAEESFIRAVETNPDDQYSLYQLALMHKDAGDLDRAEVIYKKLLEISPDHPFASFDLGYIFIEKKQYDKAVELCQKAVEIDPGNIYAHHALANIYKKSGRYEDALRELNKVLDEDPAHRYALWDIGEVYEMMGLKDKAEEQFKHYHEMTDCSFRRFWNCFD
;
A
#
# COMPACT_ATOMS: atom_id res chain seq x y z
N MET A 1 -17.98 -23.45 6.49
CA MET A 1 -17.92 -22.66 7.75
C MET A 1 -18.02 -21.16 7.47
N GLN A 2 -17.52 -20.67 6.32
CA GLN A 2 -17.67 -19.27 5.87
C GLN A 2 -19.12 -18.75 5.91
N ASP A 3 -20.08 -19.54 5.40
CA ASP A 3 -21.49 -19.12 5.29
C ASP A 3 -22.14 -18.70 6.63
N ARG A 4 -21.78 -19.35 7.75
CA ARG A 4 -22.36 -19.02 9.07
C ARG A 4 -21.81 -17.73 9.66
N ALA A 5 -20.54 -17.44 9.41
CA ALA A 5 -19.90 -16.22 9.89
C ALA A 5 -20.40 -15.01 9.08
N GLU A 6 -20.56 -15.17 7.76
CA GLU A 6 -21.11 -14.14 6.88
C GLU A 6 -22.55 -13.78 7.29
N GLU A 7 -23.43 -14.76 7.45
CA GLU A 7 -24.81 -14.54 7.91
C GLU A 7 -24.87 -13.82 9.27
N SER A 8 -23.94 -14.12 10.16
CA SER A 8 -23.89 -13.50 11.50
C SER A 8 -23.52 -12.02 11.41
N PHE A 9 -22.53 -11.66 10.57
CA PHE A 9 -22.15 -10.28 10.35
C PHE A 9 -23.18 -9.49 9.53
N ILE A 10 -23.84 -10.12 8.55
CA ILE A 10 -24.95 -9.49 7.83
C ILE A 10 -26.06 -9.08 8.80
N ARG A 11 -26.50 -9.99 9.67
CA ARG A 11 -27.52 -9.66 10.70
C ARG A 11 -27.04 -8.58 11.67
N ALA A 12 -25.76 -8.57 12.01
CA ALA A 12 -25.19 -7.54 12.87
C ALA A 12 -25.25 -6.16 12.19
N VAL A 13 -24.93 -6.08 10.90
CA VAL A 13 -25.04 -4.85 10.10
C VAL A 13 -26.51 -4.46 9.86
N GLU A 14 -27.43 -5.41 9.73
CA GLU A 14 -28.87 -5.11 9.65
C GLU A 14 -29.41 -4.51 10.96
N THR A 15 -28.91 -4.99 12.09
CA THR A 15 -29.33 -4.54 13.43
C THR A 15 -28.66 -3.23 13.81
N ASN A 16 -27.38 -3.07 13.47
CA ASN A 16 -26.61 -1.85 13.66
C ASN A 16 -25.81 -1.55 12.39
N PRO A 17 -26.35 -0.73 11.47
CA PRO A 17 -25.73 -0.40 10.19
C PRO A 17 -24.37 0.28 10.29
N ASP A 18 -24.05 0.85 11.44
CA ASP A 18 -22.85 1.66 11.67
C ASP A 18 -21.82 0.93 12.56
N ASP A 19 -22.04 -0.36 12.86
CA ASP A 19 -21.07 -1.16 13.60
C ASP A 19 -19.79 -1.38 12.77
N GLN A 20 -18.77 -0.56 13.06
CA GLN A 20 -17.49 -0.56 12.35
C GLN A 20 -16.84 -1.95 12.35
N TYR A 21 -16.94 -2.68 13.47
CA TYR A 21 -16.35 -4.01 13.58
C TYR A 21 -17.01 -5.00 12.63
N SER A 22 -18.35 -5.10 12.65
CA SER A 22 -19.08 -6.01 11.75
C SER A 22 -18.91 -5.62 10.29
N LEU A 23 -18.89 -4.32 9.96
CA LEU A 23 -18.63 -3.86 8.59
C LEU A 23 -17.24 -4.27 8.11
N TYR A 24 -16.21 -4.07 8.93
CA TYR A 24 -14.84 -4.45 8.58
C TYR A 24 -14.70 -5.97 8.39
N GLN A 25 -15.24 -6.77 9.30
CA GLN A 25 -15.20 -8.24 9.18
C GLN A 25 -15.94 -8.73 7.93
N LEU A 26 -17.12 -8.16 7.63
CA LEU A 26 -17.88 -8.53 6.44
C LEU A 26 -17.12 -8.16 5.16
N ALA A 27 -16.49 -6.98 5.12
CA ALA A 27 -15.68 -6.55 3.98
C ALA A 27 -14.45 -7.46 3.76
N LEU A 28 -13.78 -7.86 4.85
CA LEU A 28 -12.68 -8.83 4.80
C LEU A 28 -13.14 -10.18 4.26
N MET A 29 -14.28 -10.69 4.74
CA MET A 29 -14.82 -11.96 4.26
C MET A 29 -15.13 -11.94 2.75
N HIS A 30 -15.72 -10.85 2.25
CA HIS A 30 -15.95 -10.69 0.80
C HIS A 30 -14.64 -10.56 0.02
N LYS A 31 -13.64 -9.85 0.55
CA LYS A 31 -12.30 -9.75 -0.05
C LYS A 31 -11.66 -11.12 -0.19
N ASP A 32 -11.68 -11.93 0.87
CA ASP A 32 -11.09 -13.27 0.90
C ASP A 32 -11.85 -14.27 0.02
N ALA A 33 -13.15 -14.06 -0.17
CA ALA A 33 -13.96 -14.82 -1.12
C ALA A 33 -13.74 -14.40 -2.59
N GLY A 34 -12.98 -13.33 -2.83
CA GLY A 34 -12.76 -12.76 -4.17
C GLY A 34 -13.91 -11.89 -4.68
N ASP A 35 -14.94 -11.64 -3.87
CA ASP A 35 -16.03 -10.72 -4.19
C ASP A 35 -15.60 -9.27 -3.90
N LEU A 36 -14.67 -8.79 -4.73
CA LEU A 36 -14.05 -7.47 -4.59
C LEU A 36 -15.07 -6.33 -4.75
N ASP A 37 -16.16 -6.55 -5.48
CA ASP A 37 -17.22 -5.55 -5.66
C ASP A 37 -18.00 -5.31 -4.37
N ARG A 38 -18.43 -6.37 -3.68
CA ARG A 38 -19.08 -6.22 -2.37
C ARG A 38 -18.13 -5.68 -1.31
N ALA A 39 -16.89 -6.15 -1.30
CA ALA A 39 -15.87 -5.66 -0.38
C ALA A 39 -15.65 -4.14 -0.56
N GLU A 40 -15.53 -3.66 -1.80
CA GLU A 40 -15.38 -2.22 -2.10
C GLU A 40 -16.52 -1.38 -1.50
N VAL A 41 -17.77 -1.82 -1.69
CA VAL A 41 -18.95 -1.10 -1.18
C VAL A 41 -18.92 -1.00 0.33
N ILE A 42 -18.59 -2.10 1.02
CA ILE A 42 -18.59 -2.14 2.48
C ILE A 42 -17.43 -1.33 3.05
N TYR A 43 -16.24 -1.39 2.45
CA TYR A 43 -15.10 -0.56 2.88
C TYR A 43 -15.36 0.93 2.68
N LYS A 44 -16.00 1.33 1.58
CA LYS A 44 -16.41 2.74 1.39
C LYS A 44 -17.39 3.19 2.46
N LYS A 45 -18.42 2.38 2.75
CA LYS A 45 -19.35 2.67 3.84
C LYS A 45 -18.65 2.79 5.18
N LEU A 46 -17.70 1.89 5.48
CA LEU A 46 -16.90 1.94 6.70
C LEU A 46 -16.09 3.25 6.79
N LEU A 47 -15.50 3.70 5.69
CA LEU A 47 -14.76 4.98 5.63
C LEU A 47 -15.67 6.22 5.64
N GLU A 48 -16.94 6.11 5.24
CA GLU A 48 -17.94 7.17 5.42
C GLU A 48 -18.29 7.36 6.91
N ILE A 49 -18.35 6.26 7.68
CA ILE A 49 -18.64 6.28 9.12
C ILE A 49 -17.39 6.62 9.94
N SER A 50 -16.25 6.08 9.54
CA SER A 50 -14.97 6.13 10.25
C SER A 50 -13.84 6.42 9.26
N PRO A 51 -13.67 7.69 8.85
CA PRO A 51 -12.66 8.08 7.87
C PRO A 51 -11.22 7.74 8.31
N ASP A 52 -10.99 7.61 9.61
CA ASP A 52 -9.71 7.29 10.26
C ASP A 52 -9.57 5.80 10.61
N HIS A 53 -10.44 4.92 10.10
CA HIS A 53 -10.34 3.49 10.38
C HIS A 53 -8.97 2.94 9.91
N PRO A 54 -8.16 2.34 10.80
CA PRO A 54 -6.72 2.16 10.59
C PRO A 54 -6.37 1.25 9.41
N PHE A 55 -7.27 0.33 9.03
CA PHE A 55 -7.01 -0.67 8.00
C PHE A 55 -7.87 -0.51 6.75
N ALA A 56 -8.99 0.22 6.82
CA ALA A 56 -10.01 0.18 5.77
C ALA A 56 -9.54 0.88 4.48
N SER A 57 -8.83 2.00 4.62
CA SER A 57 -8.21 2.70 3.50
C SER A 57 -7.17 1.83 2.79
N PHE A 58 -6.36 1.08 3.55
CA PHE A 58 -5.35 0.19 2.98
C PHE A 58 -5.98 -0.97 2.20
N ASP A 59 -6.97 -1.66 2.81
CA ASP A 59 -7.67 -2.77 2.15
C ASP A 59 -8.44 -2.32 0.90
N LEU A 60 -9.09 -1.14 0.96
CA LEU A 60 -9.77 -0.55 -0.20
C LEU A 60 -8.78 -0.19 -1.32
N GLY A 61 -7.62 0.36 -0.97
CA GLY A 61 -6.54 0.62 -1.92
C GLY A 61 -6.07 -0.66 -2.62
N TYR A 62 -5.88 -1.75 -1.87
CA TYR A 62 -5.52 -3.05 -2.44
C TYR A 62 -6.58 -3.58 -3.41
N ILE A 63 -7.87 -3.46 -3.05
CA ILE A 63 -8.98 -3.84 -3.92
C ILE A 63 -8.94 -3.06 -5.24
N PHE A 64 -8.67 -1.76 -5.21
CA PHE A 64 -8.54 -0.97 -6.43
C PHE A 64 -7.36 -1.41 -7.30
N ILE A 65 -6.23 -1.79 -6.71
CA ILE A 65 -5.07 -2.34 -7.45
C ILE A 65 -5.45 -3.66 -8.14
N GLU A 66 -6.08 -4.59 -7.43
CA GLU A 66 -6.51 -5.89 -7.98
C GLU A 66 -7.53 -5.72 -9.11
N LYS A 67 -8.46 -4.76 -8.95
CA LYS A 67 -9.43 -4.39 -10.00
C LYS A 67 -8.82 -3.55 -11.13
N LYS A 68 -7.51 -3.26 -11.10
CA LYS A 68 -6.79 -2.38 -12.04
C LYS A 68 -7.36 -0.97 -12.13
N GLN A 69 -8.06 -0.52 -11.09
CA GLN A 69 -8.61 0.83 -10.96
C GLN A 69 -7.57 1.76 -10.33
N TYR A 70 -6.42 1.89 -11.01
CA TYR A 70 -5.25 2.56 -10.45
C TYR A 70 -5.52 4.03 -10.09
N ASP A 71 -6.31 4.76 -10.88
CA ASP A 71 -6.62 6.17 -10.60
C ASP A 71 -7.33 6.37 -9.25
N LYS A 72 -8.25 5.45 -8.90
CA LYS A 72 -8.94 5.49 -7.60
C LYS A 72 -8.00 5.13 -6.45
N ALA A 73 -7.12 4.16 -6.66
CA ALA A 73 -6.09 3.81 -5.67
C ALA A 73 -5.15 4.99 -5.41
N VAL A 74 -4.73 5.68 -6.48
CA VAL A 74 -3.90 6.89 -6.39
C VAL A 74 -4.63 7.95 -5.57
N GLU A 75 -5.88 8.30 -5.90
CA GLU A 75 -6.64 9.33 -5.18
C GLU A 75 -6.71 9.04 -3.66
N LEU A 76 -6.92 7.78 -3.29
CA LEU A 76 -7.01 7.36 -1.90
C LEU A 76 -5.67 7.51 -1.17
N CYS A 77 -4.56 7.08 -1.76
CA CYS A 77 -3.24 7.25 -1.16
C CYS A 77 -2.75 8.71 -1.19
N GLN A 78 -3.20 9.51 -2.17
CA GLN A 78 -2.83 10.91 -2.29
C GLN A 78 -3.43 11.74 -1.15
N LYS A 79 -4.66 11.43 -0.71
CA LYS A 79 -5.24 11.99 0.52
C LYS A 79 -4.39 11.67 1.75
N ALA A 80 -3.82 10.47 1.84
CA ALA A 80 -2.93 10.11 2.96
C ALA A 80 -1.64 10.96 2.97
N VAL A 81 -1.06 11.22 1.79
CA VAL A 81 0.10 12.12 1.64
C VAL A 81 -0.27 13.58 1.91
N GLU A 82 -1.48 14.02 1.56
CA GLU A 82 -1.95 15.38 1.89
C GLU A 82 -2.11 15.60 3.40
N ILE A 83 -2.55 14.56 4.12
CA ILE A 83 -2.68 14.60 5.59
C ILE A 83 -1.30 14.59 6.26
N ASP A 84 -0.42 13.70 5.81
CA ASP A 84 0.95 13.59 6.30
C ASP A 84 1.95 13.47 5.13
N PRO A 85 2.55 14.60 4.71
CA PRO A 85 3.53 14.62 3.63
C PRO A 85 4.83 13.86 3.92
N GLY A 86 5.10 13.48 5.16
CA GLY A 86 6.27 12.68 5.55
C GLY A 86 5.97 11.19 5.67
N ASN A 87 4.74 10.76 5.34
CA ASN A 87 4.33 9.37 5.53
C ASN A 87 4.99 8.44 4.50
N ILE A 88 6.10 7.82 4.91
CA ILE A 88 6.85 6.84 4.12
C ILE A 88 5.95 5.72 3.58
N TYR A 89 5.00 5.23 4.38
CA TYR A 89 4.11 4.15 3.95
C TYR A 89 3.15 4.60 2.85
N ALA A 90 2.64 5.83 2.91
CA ALA A 90 1.77 6.40 1.88
C ALA A 90 2.53 6.63 0.57
N HIS A 91 3.76 7.16 0.63
CA HIS A 91 4.62 7.30 -0.55
C HIS A 91 4.98 5.95 -1.17
N HIS A 92 5.32 4.95 -0.36
CA HIS A 92 5.60 3.59 -0.83
C HIS A 92 4.36 2.91 -1.46
N ALA A 93 3.16 3.16 -0.93
CA ALA A 93 1.92 2.68 -1.50
C ALA A 93 1.63 3.32 -2.86
N LEU A 94 1.78 4.66 -2.99
CA LEU A 94 1.66 5.37 -4.27
C LEU A 94 2.65 4.83 -5.31
N ALA A 95 3.91 4.63 -4.92
CA ALA A 95 4.92 4.05 -5.78
C ALA A 95 4.50 2.67 -6.32
N ASN A 96 3.97 1.81 -5.45
CA ASN A 96 3.50 0.48 -5.84
C ASN A 96 2.30 0.55 -6.79
N ILE A 97 1.36 1.47 -6.57
CA ILE A 97 0.24 1.70 -7.49
C ILE A 97 0.76 2.16 -8.84
N TYR A 98 1.68 3.13 -8.87
CA TYR A 98 2.28 3.63 -10.11
C TYR A 98 3.05 2.54 -10.86
N LYS A 99 3.85 1.73 -10.15
CA LYS A 99 4.57 0.56 -10.68
C LYS A 99 3.59 -0.42 -11.35
N LYS A 100 2.49 -0.77 -10.68
CA LYS A 100 1.46 -1.68 -11.22
C LYS A 100 0.70 -1.08 -12.41
N SER A 101 0.54 0.24 -12.46
CA SER A 101 -0.11 0.96 -13.57
C SER A 101 0.80 1.21 -14.78
N GLY A 102 2.09 0.87 -14.69
CA GLY A 102 3.09 1.14 -15.72
C GLY A 102 3.63 2.58 -15.75
N ARG A 103 3.27 3.40 -14.76
CA ARG A 103 3.74 4.79 -14.60
C ARG A 103 5.07 4.81 -13.84
N TYR A 104 6.10 4.27 -14.47
CA TYR A 104 7.38 4.00 -13.81
C TYR A 104 8.11 5.26 -13.31
N GLU A 105 8.07 6.36 -14.05
CA GLU A 105 8.71 7.61 -13.60
C GLU A 105 8.05 8.20 -12.36
N ASP A 106 6.73 8.06 -12.24
CA ASP A 106 6.00 8.49 -11.04
C ASP A 106 6.32 7.56 -9.85
N ALA A 107 6.44 6.25 -10.10
CA ALA A 107 6.86 5.30 -9.08
C ALA A 107 8.23 5.63 -8.51
N LEU A 108 9.22 5.91 -9.37
CA LEU A 108 10.58 6.31 -8.96
C LEU A 108 10.56 7.61 -8.14
N ARG A 109 9.74 8.60 -8.52
CA ARG A 109 9.63 9.86 -7.78
C ARG A 109 9.11 9.64 -6.36
N GLU A 110 8.09 8.81 -6.19
CA GLU A 110 7.55 8.51 -4.85
C GLU A 110 8.50 7.62 -4.03
N LEU A 111 9.21 6.66 -4.65
CA LEU A 111 10.24 5.86 -3.96
C LEU A 111 11.43 6.70 -3.50
N ASN A 112 11.84 7.71 -4.28
CA ASN A 112 12.91 8.61 -3.86
C ASN A 112 12.52 9.42 -2.62
N LYS A 113 11.27 9.88 -2.50
CA LYS A 113 10.79 10.53 -1.27
C LYS A 113 10.87 9.60 -0.05
N VAL A 114 10.60 8.31 -0.23
CA VAL A 114 10.81 7.32 0.84
C VAL A 114 12.27 7.27 1.26
N LEU A 115 13.20 7.30 0.29
CA LEU A 115 14.63 7.27 0.57
C LEU A 115 15.19 8.60 1.10
N ASP A 116 14.53 9.73 0.83
CA ASP A 116 14.88 11.03 1.43
C ASP A 116 14.63 11.00 2.95
N GLU A 117 13.59 10.30 3.41
CA GLU A 117 13.26 10.14 4.83
C GLU A 117 14.00 8.95 5.49
N ASP A 118 14.08 7.80 4.82
CA ASP A 118 14.86 6.62 5.24
C ASP A 118 15.75 6.12 4.10
N PRO A 119 17.00 6.61 4.00
CA PRO A 119 17.94 6.20 2.96
C PRO A 119 18.27 4.70 2.95
N ALA A 120 18.03 4.00 4.06
CA ALA A 120 18.27 2.56 4.19
C ALA A 120 16.98 1.73 4.08
N HIS A 121 15.87 2.34 3.61
CA HIS A 121 14.59 1.65 3.49
C HIS A 121 14.67 0.52 2.47
N ARG A 122 14.80 -0.71 2.99
CA ARG A 122 15.09 -1.93 2.23
C ARG A 122 14.10 -2.16 1.08
N TYR A 123 12.80 -1.95 1.34
CA TYR A 123 11.77 -2.19 0.32
C TYR A 123 11.82 -1.15 -0.80
N ALA A 124 12.12 0.11 -0.49
CA ALA A 124 12.18 1.16 -1.50
C ALA A 124 13.41 0.98 -2.41
N LEU A 125 14.56 0.66 -1.82
CA LEU A 125 15.78 0.36 -2.59
C LEU A 125 15.57 -0.83 -3.55
N TRP A 126 14.88 -1.88 -3.09
CA TRP A 126 14.52 -3.04 -3.91
C TRP A 126 13.52 -2.67 -5.02
N ASP A 127 12.45 -1.95 -4.67
CA ASP A 127 11.40 -1.56 -5.61
C ASP A 127 11.92 -0.66 -6.74
N ILE A 128 12.89 0.23 -6.47
CA ILE A 128 13.54 1.04 -7.52
C ILE A 128 14.26 0.13 -8.53
N GLY A 129 14.97 -0.90 -8.04
CA GLY A 129 15.63 -1.88 -8.90
C GLY A 129 14.63 -2.62 -9.80
N GLU A 130 13.53 -3.10 -9.22
CA GLU A 130 12.45 -3.74 -9.99
C GLU A 130 11.83 -2.79 -11.02
N VAL A 131 11.63 -1.51 -10.68
CA VAL A 131 11.09 -0.51 -11.61
C VAL A 131 12.05 -0.31 -12.79
N TYR A 132 13.36 -0.21 -12.56
CA TYR A 132 14.34 -0.13 -13.64
C TYR A 132 14.35 -1.38 -14.54
N GLU A 133 14.17 -2.58 -13.97
CA GLU A 133 14.01 -3.79 -14.77
C GLU A 133 12.74 -3.76 -15.63
N MET A 134 11.61 -3.32 -15.07
CA MET A 134 10.34 -3.18 -15.80
C MET A 134 10.43 -2.13 -16.92
N MET A 135 11.26 -1.10 -16.76
CA MET A 135 11.58 -0.12 -17.80
C MET A 135 12.57 -0.65 -18.86
N GLY A 136 13.20 -1.81 -18.62
CA GLY A 136 14.25 -2.38 -19.48
C GLY A 136 15.63 -1.75 -19.30
N LEU A 137 15.83 -0.93 -18.27
CA LEU A 137 17.09 -0.23 -17.97
C LEU A 137 18.01 -1.10 -17.10
N LYS A 138 18.52 -2.18 -17.68
CA LYS A 138 19.31 -3.19 -16.97
C LYS A 138 20.53 -2.62 -16.24
N ASP A 139 21.28 -1.72 -16.88
CA ASP A 139 22.47 -1.12 -16.28
C ASP A 139 22.16 -0.39 -14.96
N LYS A 140 21.06 0.37 -14.94
CA LYS A 140 20.59 1.09 -13.74
C LYS A 140 20.06 0.13 -12.67
N ALA A 141 19.37 -0.93 -13.08
CA ALA A 141 18.89 -1.94 -12.15
C ALA A 141 20.07 -2.65 -11.45
N GLU A 142 21.09 -3.05 -12.20
CA GLU A 142 22.30 -3.69 -11.64
C GLU A 142 23.04 -2.77 -10.68
N GLU A 143 23.20 -1.49 -11.03
CA GLU A 143 23.79 -0.47 -10.15
C GLU A 143 22.96 -0.33 -8.86
N GLN A 144 21.63 -0.25 -8.98
CA GLN A 144 20.75 -0.12 -7.83
C GLN A 144 20.78 -1.35 -6.92
N PHE A 145 20.82 -2.57 -7.45
CA PHE A 145 20.92 -3.77 -6.63
C PHE A 145 22.27 -3.89 -5.91
N LYS A 146 23.36 -3.44 -6.54
CA LYS A 146 24.65 -3.31 -5.84
C LYS A 146 24.53 -2.32 -4.69
N HIS A 147 23.94 -1.17 -4.93
CA HIS A 147 23.70 -0.16 -3.89
C HIS A 147 22.82 -0.68 -2.75
N TYR A 148 21.76 -1.42 -3.06
CA TYR A 148 20.92 -2.12 -2.09
C TYR A 148 21.74 -3.04 -1.19
N HIS A 149 22.65 -3.84 -1.77
CA HIS A 149 23.52 -4.72 -0.99
C HIS A 149 24.47 -3.93 -0.09
N GLU A 150 25.09 -2.86 -0.59
CA GLU A 150 25.96 -1.99 0.21
C GLU A 150 25.23 -1.35 1.39
N MET A 151 24.00 -0.85 1.18
CA MET A 151 23.18 -0.23 2.22
C MET A 151 22.62 -1.23 3.25
N THR A 152 22.42 -2.49 2.84
CA THR A 152 21.84 -3.54 3.69
C THR A 152 22.88 -4.44 4.37
N ASP A 153 24.15 -4.37 3.96
CA ASP A 153 25.25 -5.07 4.58
C ASP A 153 25.63 -4.41 5.93
N CYS A 154 25.45 -5.15 7.02
CA CYS A 154 25.81 -4.73 8.37
C CYS A 154 27.30 -4.36 8.52
N SER A 155 28.18 -4.93 7.70
CA SER A 155 29.62 -4.61 7.73
C SER A 155 29.91 -3.21 7.20
N PHE A 156 29.10 -2.73 6.26
CA PHE A 156 29.21 -1.40 5.65
C PHE A 156 28.44 -0.33 6.44
N ARG A 157 27.32 -0.69 7.07
CA ARG A 157 26.52 0.21 7.93
C ARG A 157 27.28 0.73 9.15
N ARG A 158 28.35 0.03 9.59
CA ARG A 158 29.28 0.49 10.62
C ARG A 158 30.12 1.72 10.21
N PHE A 159 30.20 2.02 8.91
CA PHE A 159 30.92 3.20 8.41
C PHE A 159 30.05 4.47 8.39
N TRP A 160 28.72 4.33 8.39
CA TRP A 160 27.77 5.45 8.37
C TRP A 160 27.05 5.69 9.71
N ASN A 161 27.17 4.78 10.68
CA ASN A 161 26.66 4.96 12.06
C ASN A 161 27.79 5.06 13.10
N CYS A 162 28.75 5.96 12.86
CA CYS A 162 29.63 6.50 13.88
C CYS A 162 29.40 8.02 13.95
N PHE A 163 28.37 8.44 14.67
CA PHE A 163 28.50 9.65 15.49
C PHE A 163 29.12 9.17 16.81
N ASP A 164 30.21 9.84 17.21
CA ASP A 164 30.88 9.71 18.52
C ASP A 164 29.91 9.75 19.71
#